data_AF-A0A948B5A7-F1
#
_entry.id   AF-A0A948B5A7-F1
#
_cell.length_a   1.000
_cell.length_b   1.000
_cell.length_c   1.000
_cell.angle_alpha   90.00
_cell.angle_beta   90.00
_cell.angle_gamma   90.00
#
_symmetry.space_group_name_H-M   'P 1'
#
loop_
_entity.id
_entity.type
_entity.pdbx_description
1 polymer ?
#
loop_
_entity_poly.entity_id
_entity_poly.type
_entity_poly.pdbx_seq_one_letter_code
_entity_poly.pdbx_strand_id
1 'polypeptide(L)'
;MDDRPKKEEMLRSEIARCILMEVEDKDFWLEQADTLPAALLDRVIDAVREQNSKVDAYLDAALKDDKDHRYLAELKEKIKKAKAAAFAMDEKGEKAGAEEMLKKELGNL
;
A
#
# COMPACT_ATOMS: atom_id res chain seq x y z
N MET A 1 11.41 -28.66 -6.72
CA MET A 1 10.07 -28.21 -7.11
C MET A 1 10.15 -26.72 -7.35
N ASP A 2 9.64 -26.25 -8.49
CA ASP A 2 9.64 -24.83 -8.84
C ASP A 2 8.54 -24.14 -8.02
N ASP A 3 8.92 -23.40 -6.98
CA ASP A 3 7.99 -22.75 -6.04
C ASP A 3 7.60 -21.33 -6.48
N ARG A 4 7.63 -21.08 -7.80
CA ARG A 4 7.48 -19.77 -8.40
C ARG A 4 6.20 -19.03 -7.98
N PRO A 5 4.99 -19.64 -8.01
CA PRO A 5 3.78 -18.95 -7.60
C PRO A 5 3.85 -18.42 -6.15
N LYS A 6 4.48 -19.17 -5.24
CA LYS A 6 4.68 -18.71 -3.86
C LYS A 6 5.65 -17.55 -3.79
N LYS A 7 6.72 -17.56 -4.58
CA LYS A 7 7.68 -16.46 -4.64
C LYS A 7 7.07 -15.18 -5.19
N GLU A 8 6.22 -15.29 -6.21
CA GLU A 8 5.48 -14.15 -6.76
C GLU A 8 4.53 -13.57 -5.70
N GLU A 9 3.77 -14.42 -5.00
CA GLU A 9 2.90 -13.97 -3.90
C GLU A 9 3.70 -13.31 -2.76
N MET A 10 4.85 -13.88 -2.39
CA MET A 10 5.75 -13.30 -1.40
C MET A 10 6.26 -11.93 -1.84
N LEU A 11 6.71 -11.79 -3.09
CA LEU A 11 7.17 -10.50 -3.61
C LEU A 11 6.05 -9.45 -3.55
N ARG A 12 4.85 -9.80 -4.03
CA ARG A 12 3.68 -8.91 -4.02
C ARG A 12 3.34 -8.45 -2.59
N SER A 13 3.39 -9.36 -1.63
CA SER A 13 3.15 -9.05 -0.21
C SER A 13 4.20 -8.10 0.38
N GLU A 14 5.49 -8.35 0.11
CA GLU A 14 6.58 -7.53 0.64
C GLU A 14 6.60 -6.12 0.03
N ILE A 15 6.34 -6.00 -1.29
CA ILE A 15 6.22 -4.70 -1.98
C ILE A 15 5.06 -3.89 -1.40
N ALA A 16 3.88 -4.51 -1.22
CA ALA A 16 2.71 -3.82 -0.70
C ALA A 16 2.97 -3.20 0.69
N ARG A 17 3.74 -3.89 1.54
CA ARG A 17 4.11 -3.44 2.88
C ARG A 17 5.27 -2.43 2.89
N CYS A 18 6.09 -2.36 1.85
CA CYS A 18 7.30 -1.54 1.83
C CYS A 18 6.98 -0.05 1.81
N ILE A 19 7.07 0.61 2.95
CA ILE A 19 6.78 2.05 3.08
C ILE A 19 7.88 2.95 2.49
N LEU A 20 9.08 2.41 2.29
CA LEU A 20 10.23 3.15 1.75
C LEU A 20 10.32 3.10 0.23
N MET A 21 9.36 2.44 -0.43
CA MET A 21 9.30 2.33 -1.87
C MET A 21 8.23 3.29 -2.40
N GLU A 22 8.61 4.08 -3.40
CA GLU A 22 7.69 4.99 -4.10
C GLU A 22 6.62 4.21 -4.87
N VAL A 23 5.50 4.84 -5.16
CA VAL A 23 4.35 4.19 -5.81
C VAL A 23 4.74 3.67 -7.20
N GLU A 24 5.47 4.47 -7.97
CA GLU A 24 5.92 4.12 -9.31
C GLU A 24 6.84 2.89 -9.31
N ASP A 25 7.72 2.78 -8.32
CA ASP A 25 8.59 1.61 -8.15
C ASP A 25 7.78 0.37 -7.78
N LYS A 26 6.78 0.52 -6.90
CA LYS A 26 5.89 -0.60 -6.53
C LYS A 26 5.15 -1.13 -7.76
N ASP A 27 4.55 -0.25 -8.53
CA ASP A 27 3.80 -0.61 -9.73
C ASP A 27 4.70 -1.32 -10.74
N PHE A 28 5.90 -0.77 -10.98
CA PHE A 28 6.90 -1.41 -11.84
C PHE A 28 7.21 -2.85 -11.39
N TRP A 29 7.55 -3.06 -10.11
CA TRP A 29 7.91 -4.38 -9.63
C TRP A 29 6.74 -5.37 -9.62
N LEU A 30 5.51 -4.90 -9.39
CA LEU A 30 4.30 -5.73 -9.43
C LEU A 30 3.93 -6.16 -10.84
N GLU A 31 4.15 -5.31 -11.84
CA GLU A 31 4.00 -5.65 -13.26
C GLU A 31 5.05 -6.66 -13.72
N GLN A 32 6.29 -6.53 -13.24
CA GLN A 32 7.40 -7.42 -13.64
C GLN A 32 7.47 -8.72 -12.84
N ALA A 33 6.70 -8.89 -11.76
CA ALA A 33 6.79 -10.05 -10.87
C ALA A 33 6.72 -11.40 -11.61
N ASP A 34 5.81 -11.50 -12.59
CA ASP A 34 5.53 -12.75 -13.31
C ASP A 34 6.51 -13.00 -14.47
N THR A 35 7.27 -11.98 -14.89
CA THR A 35 8.24 -12.06 -16.00
C THR A 35 9.68 -12.20 -15.51
N LEU A 36 9.95 -11.92 -14.23
CA LEU A 36 11.28 -11.97 -13.66
C LEU A 36 11.84 -13.41 -13.62
N PRO A 37 13.11 -13.62 -14.04
CA PRO A 37 13.84 -14.85 -13.79
C PRO A 37 13.88 -15.18 -12.29
N ALA A 38 13.77 -16.46 -11.93
CA ALA A 38 13.68 -16.89 -10.52
C ALA A 38 14.81 -16.34 -9.63
N ALA A 39 16.04 -16.28 -10.14
CA ALA A 39 17.18 -15.73 -9.40
C ALA A 39 17.09 -14.21 -9.16
N LEU A 40 16.45 -13.46 -10.07
CA LEU A 40 16.19 -12.04 -9.88
C LEU A 40 15.01 -11.82 -8.94
N LEU A 41 13.95 -12.63 -9.07
CA LEU A 41 12.82 -12.63 -8.15
C LEU A 41 13.27 -12.79 -6.69
N ASP A 42 14.15 -13.76 -6.42
CA ASP A 42 14.71 -13.97 -5.08
C ASP A 42 15.50 -12.75 -4.58
N ARG A 43 16.32 -12.13 -5.44
CA ARG A 43 17.10 -10.94 -5.06
C ARG A 43 16.22 -9.74 -4.76
N VAL A 44 15.15 -9.54 -5.52
CA VAL A 44 14.21 -8.44 -5.28
C VAL A 44 13.46 -8.69 -3.97
N ILE A 45 12.99 -9.93 -3.73
CA ILE A 45 12.37 -10.31 -2.45
C ILE A 45 13.30 -9.99 -1.27
N ASP A 46 14.57 -10.41 -1.34
CA ASP A 46 15.54 -10.18 -0.26
C ASP A 46 15.82 -8.69 -0.06
N ALA A 47 15.96 -7.91 -1.13
CA ALA A 47 16.18 -6.47 -1.04
C ALA A 47 14.98 -5.74 -0.40
N VAL A 48 13.75 -6.09 -0.79
CA VAL A 48 12.54 -5.49 -0.21
C VAL A 48 12.38 -5.90 1.25
N ARG A 49 12.68 -7.15 1.60
CA ARG A 49 12.69 -7.63 2.99
C ARG A 49 13.70 -6.90 3.85
N GLU A 50 14.89 -6.64 3.33
CA GLU A 50 15.89 -5.89 4.05
C GLU A 50 15.37 -4.47 4.38
N GLN A 51 14.73 -3.80 3.43
CA GLN A 51 14.11 -2.48 3.67
C GLN A 51 12.98 -2.57 4.70
N ASN A 52 12.09 -3.55 4.57
CA ASN A 52 11.01 -3.79 5.53
C ASN A 52 11.56 -4.02 6.94
N SER A 53 12.64 -4.81 7.08
CA SER A 53 13.25 -5.10 8.38
C SER A 53 13.85 -3.87 9.06
N LYS A 54 14.39 -2.92 8.28
CA LYS A 54 14.92 -1.64 8.81
C LYS A 54 13.79 -0.78 9.35
N VAL A 55 12.67 -0.74 8.64
CA VAL A 55 11.46 -0.04 9.10
C VAL A 55 10.92 -0.69 10.37
N ASP A 56 10.75 -2.02 10.36
CA ASP A 56 10.23 -2.76 11.51
C ASP A 56 11.13 -2.54 12.74
N ALA A 57 12.45 -2.60 12.59
CA ALA A 57 13.39 -2.32 13.69
C ALA A 57 13.29 -0.87 14.20
N TYR A 58 13.09 0.10 13.31
CA TYR A 58 12.87 1.49 13.70
C TYR A 58 11.56 1.68 14.45
N LEU A 59 10.48 1.05 13.98
CA LEU A 59 9.18 1.06 14.64
C LEU A 59 9.25 0.40 16.02
N ASP A 60 9.89 -0.77 16.13
CA ASP A 60 10.09 -1.48 17.40
C ASP A 60 10.89 -0.64 18.39
N ALA A 61 11.96 0.03 17.93
CA ALA A 61 12.74 0.94 18.76
C ALA A 61 11.90 2.15 19.23
N ALA A 62 11.14 2.78 18.32
CA ALA A 62 10.27 3.90 18.65
C ALA A 62 9.16 3.52 19.63
N LEU A 63 8.63 2.31 19.52
CA LEU A 63 7.57 1.79 20.40
C LEU A 63 8.09 1.29 21.75
N LYS A 64 9.35 0.84 21.82
CA LYS A 64 10.00 0.42 23.08
C LYS A 64 10.06 1.55 24.11
N ASP A 65 10.19 2.79 23.63
CA ASP A 65 10.22 3.99 24.48
C ASP A 65 8.81 4.59 24.70
N ASP A 66 7.77 4.06 24.03
CA ASP A 66 6.37 4.45 24.17
C ASP A 66 5.59 3.49 25.10
N LYS A 67 5.98 3.43 26.38
CA LYS A 67 5.42 2.48 27.36
C LYS A 67 3.90 2.57 27.58
N ASP A 68 3.27 3.69 27.23
CA ASP A 68 1.82 3.93 27.33
C ASP A 68 1.11 3.92 25.95
N HIS A 69 1.81 3.55 24.87
CA HIS A 69 1.28 3.52 23.49
C HIS A 69 0.70 4.86 23.01
N ARG A 70 1.20 5.98 23.54
CA ARG A 70 0.66 7.32 23.30
C ARG A 70 0.90 7.77 21.86
N TYR A 71 2.06 7.46 21.30
CA TYR A 71 2.39 7.76 19.90
C TYR A 71 1.68 6.80 18.94
N LEU A 72 1.53 5.54 19.32
CA LEU A 72 0.74 4.57 18.55
C LEU A 72 -0.74 4.97 18.48
N ALA A 73 -1.32 5.49 19.57
CA ALA A 73 -2.68 6.00 19.62
C ALA A 73 -2.86 7.24 18.72
N GLU A 74 -1.90 8.17 18.76
CA GLU A 74 -1.91 9.34 17.89
C GLU A 74 -1.81 8.97 16.41
N LEU A 75 -0.96 7.99 16.07
CA LEU A 75 -0.80 7.50 14.71
C LEU A 75 -2.07 6.80 14.21
N LYS A 76 -2.71 5.97 15.04
CA LYS A 76 -4.00 5.33 14.72
C LYS A 76 -5.10 6.36 14.45
N GLU A 77 -5.17 7.42 15.25
CA GLU A 77 -6.12 8.51 15.02
C GLU A 77 -5.81 9.30 13.74
N LYS A 78 -4.54 9.56 13.42
CA LYS A 78 -4.14 10.18 12.15
C LYS A 78 -4.52 9.30 10.95
N ILE A 79 -4.26 8.00 11.00
CA ILE A 79 -4.66 7.04 9.95
C ILE A 79 -6.18 6.98 9.79
N LYS A 80 -6.93 6.94 10.90
CA LYS A 80 -8.40 6.95 10.88
C LYS A 80 -8.96 8.21 10.23
N LYS A 81 -8.40 9.39 10.56
CA LYS A 81 -8.77 10.66 9.93
C LYS A 81 -8.41 10.71 8.45
N ALA A 82 -7.22 10.23 8.08
CA ALA A 82 -6.80 10.16 6.68
C ALA A 82 -7.71 9.21 5.85
N LYS A 83 -8.07 8.04 6.39
CA LYS A 83 -9.04 7.13 5.77
C LYS A 83 -10.41 7.77 5.64
N ALA A 84 -10.93 8.40 6.68
CA ALA A 84 -12.22 9.09 6.64
C ALA A 84 -12.23 10.22 5.60
N ALA A 85 -11.13 10.98 5.48
CA ALA A 85 -10.99 12.01 4.46
C ALA A 85 -10.93 11.43 3.03
N ALA A 86 -10.20 10.32 2.84
CA ALA A 86 -10.13 9.63 1.55
C ALA A 86 -11.51 9.07 1.13
N PHE A 87 -12.22 8.37 2.03
CA PHE A 87 -13.57 7.88 1.75
C PHE A 87 -14.59 8.99 1.54
N ALA A 88 -14.48 10.12 2.25
CA ALA A 88 -15.34 11.27 2.03
C ALA A 88 -15.05 12.00 0.69
N MET A 89 -13.84 11.87 0.16
CA MET A 89 -13.49 12.36 -1.18
C MET A 89 -14.03 11.43 -2.27
N ASP A 90 -13.95 10.11 -2.10
CA ASP A 90 -14.57 9.14 -3.01
C ASP A 90 -16.09 9.31 -3.06
N GLU A 91 -16.77 9.45 -1.92
CA GLU A 91 -18.22 9.60 -1.86
C GLU A 91 -18.70 10.93 -2.48
N LYS A 92 -17.89 12.01 -2.38
CA LYS A 92 -18.17 13.29 -3.06
C LYS A 92 -17.88 13.23 -4.56
N GLY A 93 -16.84 12.51 -4.98
CA GLY A 93 -16.50 12.29 -6.38
C GLY A 93 -17.56 11.45 -7.10
N GLU A 94 -17.99 10.36 -6.50
CA GLU A 94 -19.07 9.50 -7.02
C GLU A 94 -20.42 10.24 -7.04
N LYS A 95 -20.74 11.03 -6.01
CA LYS A 95 -21.97 11.82 -5.97
C LYS A 95 -21.99 12.93 -7.03
N ALA A 96 -20.87 13.63 -7.24
CA ALA A 96 -20.77 14.64 -8.29
C ALA A 96 -20.87 14.03 -9.69
N GLY A 97 -20.22 12.89 -9.92
CA GLY A 97 -20.30 12.14 -11.19
C GLY A 97 -21.71 11.61 -11.48
N ALA A 98 -22.40 11.07 -10.46
CA ALA A 98 -23.78 10.62 -10.57
C ALA A 98 -24.77 11.77 -10.79
N GLU A 99 -24.60 12.90 -10.10
CA GLU A 99 -25.43 14.10 -10.29
C GLU A 99 -25.24 14.73 -11.69
N GLU A 100 -24.03 14.66 -12.25
CA GLU A 100 -23.75 15.16 -13.60
C GLU A 100 -24.29 14.25 -14.71
N MET A 101 -24.24 12.91 -14.53
CA MET A 101 -24.92 11.96 -15.42
C MET A 101 -26.44 12.19 -15.42
N LEU A 102 -27.05 12.29 -14.24
CA LEU A 102 -28.50 12.53 -14.10
C LEU A 102 -28.93 13.84 -14.77
N LYS A 103 -28.13 14.91 -14.69
CA LYS A 103 -28.41 16.18 -15.38
C LYS A 103 -28.31 16.05 -16.90
N LYS A 104 -27.35 15.29 -17.43
CA LYS A 104 -27.23 15.05 -18.88
C LYS A 104 -28.37 14.21 -19.43
N GLU A 105 -28.85 13.22 -18.67
CA GLU A 105 -30.00 12.40 -19.07
C GLU A 105 -31.32 13.17 -19.02
N LEU A 106 -31.52 14.03 -18.01
CA LEU A 106 -32.72 14.87 -17.89
C LEU A 106 -32.76 16.07 -18.84
N GLY A 107 -31.59 16.56 -19.29
CA GLY A 107 -31.51 17.68 -20.25
C GLY A 107 -31.60 17.28 -21.73
N ASN A 108 -31.59 15.97 -22.03
CA ASN A 108 -31.76 15.40 -23.37
C ASN A 108 -33.16 14.80 -23.60
N LEU A 109 -34.10 15.05 -22.67
CA LEU A 109 -35.55 14.81 -22.79
C LEU A 109 -36.27 16.11 -23.12
#